data_AF-A0A6P7H0U3-F1
#
_entry.id   AF-A0A6P7H0U3-F1
#
_cell.length_a   1.000
_cell.length_b   1.000
_cell.length_c   1.000
_cell.angle_alpha   90.00
_cell.angle_beta   90.00
_cell.angle_gamma   90.00
#
_symmetry.space_group_name_H-M   'P 1'
#
loop_
_entity.id
_entity.type
_entity.pdbx_description
1 polymer ?
#
loop_
_entity_poly.entity_id
_entity_poly.type
_entity_poly.pdbx_seq_one_letter_code
_entity_poly.pdbx_strand_id
1 'polypeptide(L)'
;MEEDYDDRPWDGGDRHDDSDAGDEPENPEQVLAECAEKFSTPDYIMEPGIFSQLKRYFQSGGNPLQVIEELSQNYTAVAQMANLIAEWLIIGGK
;
A
#
# COMPACT_ATOMS: atom_id res chain seq x y z
N MET A 1 -25.13 13.15 11.21
CA MET A 1 -24.40 11.87 11.18
C MET A 1 -22.96 12.23 11.45
N GLU A 2 -22.53 12.12 12.71
CA GLU A 2 -21.09 12.04 13.02
C GLU A 2 -20.68 10.64 12.60
N GLU A 3 -19.90 10.55 11.53
CA GLU A 3 -19.28 9.30 11.12
C GLU A 3 -18.22 8.94 12.16
N ASP A 4 -18.54 7.97 13.00
CA ASP A 4 -17.61 7.28 13.88
C ASP A 4 -16.59 6.59 12.97
N TYR A 5 -15.47 7.27 12.71
CA TYR A 5 -14.32 6.69 12.01
C TYR A 5 -13.76 5.60 12.94
N ASP A 6 -14.23 4.39 12.68
CA ASP A 6 -13.89 3.15 13.36
C ASP A 6 -12.36 3.04 13.50
N ASP A 7 -11.88 3.28 14.72
CA ASP A 7 -10.47 3.26 15.15
C ASP A 7 -9.96 1.81 15.22
N ARG A 8 -10.26 1.01 14.18
CA ARG A 8 -9.82 -0.37 14.10
C ARG A 8 -8.31 -0.35 13.92
N PRO A 9 -7.54 -0.93 14.86
CA PRO A 9 -6.14 -1.22 14.61
C PRO A 9 -6.07 -2.01 13.31
N TRP A 10 -5.11 -1.67 12.44
CA TRP A 10 -4.84 -2.35 11.17
C TRP A 10 -4.28 -3.78 11.42
N ASP A 11 -4.80 -4.48 12.42
CA ASP A 11 -4.40 -5.81 12.88
C ASP A 11 -5.34 -6.86 12.25
N GLY A 12 -5.47 -6.78 10.93
CA GLY A 12 -6.09 -7.83 10.12
C GLY A 12 -4.98 -8.74 9.63
N GLY A 13 -4.60 -9.72 10.47
CA GLY A 13 -3.40 -10.54 10.32
C GLY A 13 -3.19 -11.12 8.92
N ASP A 14 -2.22 -10.56 8.20
CA ASP A 14 -1.54 -11.21 7.09
C ASP A 14 -0.17 -11.69 7.61
N ARG A 15 -0.14 -12.95 8.07
CA ARG A 15 1.12 -13.64 8.38
C ARG A 15 1.74 -14.08 7.05
N HIS A 16 2.49 -13.19 6.40
CA HIS A 16 3.33 -13.57 5.29
C HIS A 16 4.79 -13.20 5.56
N ASP A 17 5.56 -14.26 5.80
CA ASP A 17 7.01 -14.42 5.70
C ASP A 17 7.91 -13.52 6.57
N ASP A 18 8.12 -13.96 7.81
CA ASP A 18 9.24 -13.58 8.68
C ASP A 18 10.53 -14.22 8.13
N SER A 19 11.04 -13.67 7.02
CA SER A 19 12.39 -13.94 6.57
C SER A 19 13.37 -13.08 7.39
N ASP A 20 13.81 -13.69 8.50
CA ASP A 20 15.02 -13.41 9.28
C ASP A 20 16.09 -12.58 8.53
N ALA A 21 16.20 -11.30 8.89
CA ALA A 21 17.36 -10.46 8.57
C ALA A 21 17.55 -9.37 9.64
N GLY A 22 18.22 -9.74 10.74
CA GLY A 22 19.04 -8.88 11.60
C GLY A 22 18.48 -7.52 12.03
N ASP A 23 17.96 -7.44 13.25
CA ASP A 23 17.64 -6.19 13.97
C ASP A 23 18.95 -5.44 14.33
N GLU A 24 19.57 -4.81 13.34
CA GLU A 24 20.34 -3.57 13.56
C GLU A 24 19.33 -2.42 13.63
N PRO A 25 19.52 -1.40 14.48
CA PRO A 25 18.63 -0.26 14.52
C PRO A 25 18.65 0.43 13.15
N GLU A 26 17.65 0.15 12.32
CA GLU A 26 17.55 0.70 10.98
C GLU A 26 17.50 2.23 11.08
N ASN A 27 18.37 2.89 10.32
CA ASN A 27 18.40 4.34 10.31
C ASN A 27 17.07 4.83 9.69
N PRO A 28 16.27 5.65 10.40
CA PRO A 28 14.96 6.08 9.92
C PRO A 28 15.04 6.73 8.53
N GLU A 29 16.13 7.42 8.19
CA GLU A 29 16.32 8.02 6.87
C GLU A 29 16.39 6.97 5.74
N GLN A 30 16.99 5.81 6.00
CA GLN A 30 17.10 4.73 5.02
C GLN A 30 15.74 4.07 4.79
N VAL A 31 14.99 3.85 5.88
CA VAL A 31 13.62 3.32 5.82
C VAL A 31 12.71 4.23 5.00
N LEU A 32 12.80 5.55 5.22
CA LEU A 32 12.00 6.52 4.46
C LEU A 32 12.35 6.51 2.97
N ALA A 33 13.64 6.44 2.63
CA ALA A 33 14.08 6.38 1.24
C ALA A 33 13.62 5.09 0.53
N GLU A 34 13.77 3.93 1.19
CA GLU A 34 13.34 2.63 0.67
C GLU A 34 11.82 2.60 0.45
N CYS A 35 11.05 3.10 1.42
CA CYS A 35 9.59 3.20 1.30
C CYS A 35 9.18 4.15 0.16
N ALA A 36 9.84 5.30 0.02
CA ALA A 36 9.55 6.24 -1.05
C ALA A 36 9.79 5.63 -2.45
N GLU A 37 10.91 4.92 -2.65
CA GLU A 37 11.19 4.23 -3.90
C GLU A 37 10.10 3.20 -4.23
N LYS A 38 9.66 2.43 -3.23
CA LYS A 38 8.57 1.46 -3.38
C LYS A 38 7.23 2.12 -3.72
N PHE A 39 6.89 3.22 -3.05
CA PHE A 39 5.64 3.95 -3.29
C PHE A 39 5.56 4.60 -4.68
N SER A 40 6.71 4.92 -5.28
CA SER A 40 6.76 5.43 -6.66
C SER A 40 6.60 4.34 -7.73
N THR A 41 6.48 3.06 -7.36
CA THR A 41 6.23 1.99 -8.34
C THR A 41 4.77 1.95 -8.79
N PRO A 42 4.49 1.63 -10.08
CA PRO A 42 3.12 1.61 -10.60
C PRO A 42 2.24 0.61 -9.85
N ASP A 43 1.03 1.03 -9.49
CA ASP A 43 0.03 0.21 -8.80
C ASP A 43 0.47 -0.41 -7.46
N TYR A 44 1.53 0.11 -6.82
CA TYR A 44 2.05 -0.43 -5.54
C TYR A 44 1.02 -0.46 -4.41
N ILE A 45 0.01 0.42 -4.46
CA ILE A 45 -1.10 0.43 -3.52
C ILE A 45 -1.93 -0.88 -3.53
N MET A 46 -1.84 -1.67 -4.59
CA MET A 46 -2.54 -2.96 -4.74
C MET A 46 -1.75 -4.14 -4.17
N GLU A 47 -0.49 -3.94 -3.75
CA GLU A 47 0.35 -5.00 -3.20
C GLU A 47 -0.16 -5.43 -1.80
N PRO A 48 -0.20 -6.75 -1.50
CA PRO A 48 -0.76 -7.25 -0.24
C PRO A 48 -0.04 -6.72 1.01
N GLY A 49 1.25 -6.37 0.89
CA GLY A 49 2.09 -5.85 1.97
C GLY A 49 2.09 -4.32 2.14
N ILE A 50 1.26 -3.57 1.40
CA ILE A 50 1.28 -2.10 1.43
C ILE A 50 1.07 -1.54 2.85
N PHE A 51 0.20 -2.17 3.64
CA PHE A 51 -0.13 -1.73 4.99
C PHE A 51 1.06 -1.81 5.95
N SER A 52 1.85 -2.88 5.87
CA SER A 52 3.08 -3.05 6.67
C SER A 52 4.10 -1.97 6.32
N GLN A 53 4.22 -1.61 5.04
CA GLN A 53 5.16 -0.59 4.59
C GLN A 53 4.72 0.83 4.93
N LEU A 54 3.41 1.13 4.89
CA LEU A 54 2.86 2.39 5.39
C LEU A 54 3.11 2.54 6.89
N LYS A 55 2.88 1.46 7.66
CA LYS A 55 3.15 1.46 9.10
C LYS A 55 4.62 1.73 9.40
N ARG A 56 5.54 1.05 8.71
CA ARG A 56 7.00 1.25 8.83
C ARG A 56 7.38 2.69 8.47
N TYR A 57 6.86 3.23 7.38
CA TYR A 57 7.08 4.61 6.95
C TYR A 57 6.61 5.65 7.98
N PHE A 58 5.42 5.48 8.56
CA PHE A 58 4.90 6.39 9.58
C PHE A 58 5.65 6.28 10.91
N GLN A 59 6.07 5.07 11.31
CA GLN A 59 6.87 4.86 12.50
C GLN A 59 8.26 5.52 12.41
N SER A 60 8.82 5.63 11.21
CA SER A 60 10.07 6.35 10.93
C SER A 60 9.91 7.87 10.78
N GLY A 61 8.69 8.42 10.94
CA GLY A 61 8.42 9.87 10.86
C GLY A 61 8.09 10.38 9.46
N GLY A 62 7.71 9.50 8.52
CA GLY A 62 7.34 9.86 7.16
C GLY A 62 6.05 10.68 7.08
N ASN A 63 5.96 11.58 6.09
CA ASN A 63 4.81 12.46 5.91
C ASN A 63 3.62 11.74 5.24
N PRO A 64 2.44 11.65 5.88
CA PRO A 64 1.25 11.01 5.32
C PRO A 64 0.76 11.62 4.00
N LEU A 65 0.82 12.95 3.85
CA LEU A 65 0.36 13.60 2.63
C LEU A 65 1.25 13.24 1.44
N GLN A 66 2.56 13.18 1.67
CA GLN A 66 3.53 12.85 0.63
C GLN A 66 3.33 11.41 0.10
N VAL A 67 3.14 10.44 0.99
CA VAL A 67 2.91 9.05 0.56
C VAL A 67 1.57 8.90 -0.16
N ILE A 68 0.53 9.62 0.26
CA ILE A 68 -0.75 9.64 -0.47
C ILE A 68 -0.57 10.19 -1.87
N GLU A 69 0.19 11.28 -2.02
CA GLU A 69 0.47 11.89 -3.32
C GLU A 69 1.26 10.93 -4.24
N GLU A 70 2.35 10.33 -3.73
CA GLU A 70 3.15 9.35 -4.48
C GLU A 70 2.32 8.15 -4.94
N LEU A 71 1.55 7.53 -4.03
CA LEU A 71 0.71 6.38 -4.36
C LEU A 71 -0.41 6.76 -5.35
N SER A 72 -1.00 7.95 -5.21
CA SER A 72 -2.08 8.41 -6.09
C SER A 72 -1.57 8.71 -7.50
N GLN A 73 -0.39 9.32 -7.61
CA GLN A 73 0.21 9.65 -8.91
C GLN A 73 0.64 8.40 -9.69
N ASN A 74 1.06 7.35 -8.99
CA ASN A 74 1.53 6.11 -9.59
C ASN A 74 0.44 5.01 -9.73
N TYR A 75 -0.82 5.34 -9.44
CA TYR A 75 -1.93 4.41 -9.57
C TYR A 75 -2.51 4.42 -11.00
N THR A 76 -2.40 3.30 -11.71
CA THR A 76 -2.90 3.11 -13.08
C THR A 76 -4.11 2.19 -13.18
N ALA A 77 -4.45 1.46 -12.11
CA ALA A 77 -5.66 0.64 -11.98
C ALA A 77 -5.83 -0.44 -13.06
N VAL A 78 -4.74 -0.88 -13.71
CA VAL A 78 -4.83 -1.73 -14.92
C VAL A 78 -5.54 -3.06 -14.62
N ALA A 79 -5.21 -3.69 -13.49
CA ALA A 79 -5.86 -4.94 -13.07
C ALA A 79 -7.36 -4.76 -12.81
N GLN A 80 -7.76 -3.65 -12.19
CA GLN A 80 -9.18 -3.36 -11.94
C GLN A 80 -9.94 -3.10 -13.24
N MET A 81 -9.34 -2.34 -14.17
CA MET A 81 -9.93 -2.11 -15.49
C MET A 81 -10.07 -3.41 -16.29
N ALA A 82 -9.09 -4.32 -16.21
CA ALA A 82 -9.17 -5.63 -16.86
C ALA A 82 -10.36 -6.45 -16.34
N ASN A 83 -10.61 -6.46 -15.03
CA ASN A 83 -11.76 -7.13 -14.43
C ASN A 83 -13.08 -6.55 -14.93
N LEU A 84 -13.21 -5.22 -14.98
CA LEU A 84 -14.42 -4.55 -15.49
C LEU A 84 -14.70 -4.92 -16.96
N ILE A 85 -13.67 -4.95 -17.80
CA ILE A 85 -13.80 -5.34 -19.21
C ILE A 85 -14.19 -6.82 -19.32
N ALA A 86 -13.58 -7.69 -18.50
CA ALA A 86 -13.92 -9.11 -18.48
C ALA A 86 -15.39 -9.34 -18.08
N GLU A 87 -15.87 -8.68 -17.03
CA GLU A 87 -17.28 -8.74 -16.62
C GLU A 87 -18.22 -8.22 -17.71
N TRP A 88 -17.86 -7.11 -18.35
CA TRP A 88 -18.64 -6.58 -19.47
C TRP A 88 -18.71 -7.56 -20.64
N LEU A 89 -17.58 -8.21 -21.00
CA LEU A 89 -17.55 -9.24 -22.04
C LEU A 89 -18.40 -10.47 -21.67
N ILE A 90 -18.44 -10.86 -20.41
CA ILE A 90 -19.28 -11.97 -19.94
C ILE A 90 -20.77 -11.63 -20.07
N ILE A 91 -21.16 -10.41 -19.73
CA ILE A 91 -22.57 -9.99 -19.67
C ILE A 91 -23.10 -9.58 -21.07
N GLY A 92 -22.31 -8.84 -21.84
CA GLY A 92 -22.75 -8.19 -23.08
C GLY A 92 -22.09 -8.69 -24.37
N GLY A 93 -21.12 -9.60 -24.29
CA GLY A 93 -20.39 -10.15 -25.44
C GLY A 93 -21.18 -11.17 -26.29
N LYS A 94 -22.47 -10.92 -26.53
CA LYS A 94 -23.33 -11.68 -27.45
C LYS A 94 -23.91 -10.81 -28.54
#